data_AF-A0AAV1PHG2-F1
#
_entry.id   AF-A0AAV1PHG2-F1
#
_cell.length_a   1.000
_cell.length_b   1.000
_cell.length_c   1.000
_cell.angle_alpha   90.00
_cell.angle_beta   90.00
_cell.angle_gamma   90.00
#
_symmetry.space_group_name_H-M   'P 1'
#
loop_
_entity.id
_entity.type
_entity.pdbx_description
1 polymer ?
#
loop_
_entity_poly.entity_id
_entity_poly.type
_entity_poly.pdbx_seq_one_letter_code
_entity_poly.pdbx_strand_id
1 'polypeptide(L)'
;MGSKQLIVFGFVLACVRLSEARFPSMNVPIYWGVDSQKPAKVEAEPGAEPEREHSRESAQQTGRLQTKQMQLALEPLPWKFPDNPVEPVNRYPPKFKLPGPVVAQNRVALRCGESGIQLEVSQDLFGLGKLIKPEEIMLGGCSATEIDDLSHVLVFKSELHGCGSTLVMTEKAFIYAFTLVYNPQALGRSDIIRSRSAVIGVECHYLM
;
A
#
# COMPACT_ATOMS: atom_id res chain seq x y z
N MET A 1 39.72 21.48 79.26
CA MET A 1 38.29 21.46 79.66
C MET A 1 37.47 21.38 78.40
N GLY A 2 36.80 20.24 78.20
CA GLY A 2 36.00 19.99 77.02
C GLY A 2 34.70 20.78 77.02
N SER A 3 34.18 21.06 75.83
CA SER A 3 32.77 21.38 75.63
C SER A 3 32.27 20.52 74.47
N LYS A 4 31.45 19.54 74.82
CA LYS A 4 30.62 18.75 73.90
C LYS A 4 29.26 19.45 73.84
N GLN A 5 28.72 19.66 72.64
CA GLN A 5 27.27 19.65 72.36
C GLN A 5 27.12 19.41 70.85
N LEU A 6 26.80 18.20 70.41
CA LEU A 6 25.46 17.60 70.28
C LEU A 6 24.58 18.32 69.25
N ILE A 7 24.47 17.61 68.12
CA ILE A 7 23.64 17.83 66.94
C ILE A 7 22.16 17.92 67.33
N VAL A 8 21.42 18.87 66.76
CA VAL A 8 19.98 18.76 66.56
C VAL A 8 19.64 19.13 65.12
N PHE A 9 19.12 18.14 64.41
CA PHE A 9 18.60 18.19 63.05
C PHE A 9 17.33 19.06 62.98
N GLY A 10 17.33 20.07 62.11
CA GLY A 10 16.15 20.82 61.71
C GLY A 10 15.70 20.39 60.30
N PHE A 11 14.54 19.74 60.22
CA PHE A 11 13.93 19.19 59.01
C PHE A 11 13.57 20.28 58.00
N VAL A 12 14.14 20.23 56.79
CA VAL A 12 13.59 20.93 55.64
C VAL A 12 12.64 19.97 54.92
N LEU A 13 11.34 20.13 55.18
CA LEU A 13 10.26 19.52 54.41
C LEU A 13 10.22 20.15 53.01
N ALA A 14 10.91 19.53 52.06
CA ALA A 14 10.72 19.81 50.65
C ALA A 14 9.53 18.98 50.14
N CYS A 15 8.36 19.62 50.05
CA CYS A 15 7.21 19.08 49.33
C CYS A 15 7.52 19.04 47.82
N VAL A 16 8.09 17.94 47.32
CA VAL A 16 8.11 17.67 45.88
C VAL A 16 6.79 17.03 45.50
N ARG A 17 5.97 17.80 44.79
CA ARG A 17 4.68 17.41 44.20
C ARG A 17 4.90 16.25 43.21
N LEU A 18 3.95 15.31 43.21
CA LEU A 18 3.83 14.22 42.24
C LEU A 18 4.05 14.72 40.81
N SER A 19 4.98 14.10 40.09
CA SER A 19 4.94 14.07 38.63
C SER A 19 4.24 12.78 38.22
N GLU A 20 3.10 12.93 37.55
CA GLU A 20 2.41 11.85 36.84
C GLU A 20 3.39 11.03 36.01
N ALA A 21 3.38 9.71 36.24
CA ALA A 21 3.95 8.77 35.30
C ALA A 21 3.15 8.88 34.00
N ARG A 22 3.67 9.64 33.03
CA ARG A 22 3.22 9.54 31.64
C ARG A 22 3.56 8.13 31.17
N PHE A 23 2.55 7.28 31.06
CA PHE A 23 2.65 6.02 30.34
C PHE A 23 3.29 6.30 28.97
N PRO A 24 4.38 5.61 28.59
CA PRO A 24 4.87 5.70 27.23
C PRO A 24 3.75 5.17 26.32
N SER A 25 3.24 6.04 25.47
CA SER A 25 2.32 5.70 24.39
C SER A 25 2.88 4.49 23.66
N MET A 26 2.19 3.34 23.77
CA MET A 26 2.46 2.18 22.93
C MET A 26 2.26 2.63 21.48
N ASN A 27 3.35 2.79 20.74
CA ASN A 27 3.29 2.96 19.29
C ASN A 27 2.82 1.63 18.70
N VAL A 28 1.51 1.49 18.56
CA VAL A 28 0.92 0.42 17.75
C VAL A 28 1.39 0.66 16.31
N PRO A 29 2.02 -0.33 15.65
CA PRO A 29 2.48 -0.15 14.28
C PRO A 29 1.26 0.13 13.38
N ILE A 30 1.42 1.08 12.45
CA ILE A 30 0.34 1.67 11.64
C ILE A 30 -0.50 0.60 10.89
N TYR A 31 0.09 -0.56 10.58
CA TYR A 31 -0.60 -1.65 9.88
C TYR A 31 -1.61 -2.43 10.75
N TRP A 32 -1.48 -2.40 12.09
CA TRP A 32 -2.43 -3.06 13.00
C TRP A 32 -3.80 -2.36 13.01
N GLY A 33 -3.90 -1.14 12.47
CA GLY A 33 -5.14 -0.35 12.39
C GLY A 33 -6.03 -0.63 11.18
N VAL A 34 -5.67 -1.57 10.30
CA VAL A 34 -6.50 -1.96 9.15
C VAL A 34 -7.33 -3.18 9.53
N ASP A 35 -8.40 -2.95 10.28
CA ASP A 35 -9.48 -3.94 10.39
C ASP A 35 -10.02 -4.24 8.99
N SER A 36 -10.22 -5.53 8.69
CA SER A 36 -10.81 -5.98 7.43
C SER A 36 -12.21 -5.37 7.29
N GLN A 37 -12.31 -4.26 6.56
CA GLN A 37 -13.57 -3.59 6.28
C GLN A 37 -14.49 -4.57 5.54
N LYS A 38 -15.46 -5.13 6.28
CA LYS A 38 -16.60 -5.84 5.71
C LYS A 38 -17.28 -4.86 4.73
N PRO A 39 -17.42 -5.19 3.43
CA PRO A 39 -17.98 -4.24 2.49
C PRO A 39 -19.44 -3.97 2.88
N ALA A 40 -19.71 -2.70 3.18
CA ALA A 40 -21.07 -2.20 3.39
C ALA A 40 -21.86 -2.36 2.09
N LYS A 41 -23.00 -3.05 2.20
CA LYS A 41 -23.97 -3.19 1.13
C LYS A 41 -24.64 -1.83 0.92
N VAL A 42 -24.37 -1.17 -0.19
CA VAL A 42 -25.09 0.03 -0.62
C VAL A 42 -25.92 -0.32 -1.84
N GLU A 43 -27.23 -0.16 -1.69
CA GLU A 43 -28.25 -0.34 -2.72
C GLU A 43 -28.10 0.78 -3.77
N ALA A 44 -28.27 0.44 -5.04
CA ALA A 44 -28.24 1.37 -6.15
C ALA A 44 -29.65 1.54 -6.73
N GLU A 45 -30.03 2.80 -6.98
CA GLU A 45 -30.85 3.37 -8.08
C GLU A 45 -31.33 4.80 -7.68
N PRO A 46 -31.67 5.73 -8.60
CA PRO A 46 -30.89 6.19 -9.76
C PRO A 46 -30.84 7.74 -9.91
N GLY A 47 -29.97 8.22 -10.81
CA GLY A 47 -30.24 9.39 -11.66
C GLY A 47 -29.53 10.72 -11.32
N ALA A 48 -28.60 11.14 -12.19
CA ALA A 48 -28.45 12.51 -12.68
C ALA A 48 -27.42 12.55 -13.83
N GLU A 49 -27.81 13.11 -14.96
CA GLU A 49 -27.02 13.29 -16.19
C GLU A 49 -26.17 14.57 -16.10
N PRO A 50 -24.89 14.60 -16.54
CA PRO A 50 -24.14 15.85 -16.59
C PRO A 50 -24.30 16.54 -17.95
N GLU A 51 -24.81 17.77 -17.90
CA GLU A 51 -24.87 18.72 -19.03
C GLU A 51 -23.50 18.87 -19.72
N ARG A 52 -23.50 18.73 -21.06
CA ARG A 52 -22.39 19.14 -21.93
C ARG A 52 -22.74 20.47 -22.62
N GLU A 53 -22.47 21.58 -21.95
CA GLU A 53 -22.68 22.94 -22.46
C GLU A 53 -21.34 23.66 -22.70
N HIS A 54 -20.36 23.03 -23.36
CA HIS A 54 -19.12 23.75 -23.78
C HIS A 54 -18.49 23.19 -25.06
N SER A 55 -19.27 23.03 -26.14
CA SER A 55 -18.69 22.71 -27.46
C SER A 55 -19.34 23.42 -28.64
N ARG A 56 -20.27 24.37 -28.40
CA ARG A 56 -20.98 25.07 -29.49
C ARG A 56 -20.28 26.31 -30.04
N GLU A 57 -19.26 26.85 -29.38
CA GLU A 57 -18.71 28.16 -29.76
C GLU A 57 -17.56 28.10 -30.77
N SER A 58 -16.89 26.95 -30.96
CA SER A 58 -15.76 26.85 -31.89
C SER A 58 -16.14 26.62 -33.36
N ALA A 59 -17.42 26.41 -33.67
CA ALA A 59 -17.86 26.02 -35.01
C ALA A 59 -18.26 27.20 -35.93
N GLN A 60 -18.28 28.45 -35.44
CA GLN A 60 -18.75 29.59 -36.23
C GLN A 60 -17.66 30.42 -36.92
N GLN A 61 -16.37 30.23 -36.59
CA GLN A 61 -15.31 31.12 -37.10
C GLN A 61 -14.66 30.69 -38.43
N THR A 62 -14.99 29.51 -39.00
CA THR A 62 -14.33 29.03 -40.24
C THR A 62 -15.22 29.11 -41.48
N GLY A 63 -16.20 30.02 -41.47
CA GLY A 63 -16.94 30.39 -42.67
C GLY A 63 -16.22 31.51 -43.41
N ARG A 64 -15.40 31.16 -44.43
CA ARG A 64 -15.12 31.93 -45.67
C ARG A 64 -13.66 31.79 -46.12
N LEU A 65 -13.31 30.65 -46.69
CA LEU A 65 -12.24 30.57 -47.70
C LEU A 65 -12.68 29.57 -48.78
N GLN A 66 -12.44 29.99 -50.03
CA GLN A 66 -13.22 29.65 -51.20
C GLN A 66 -13.18 28.17 -51.62
N THR A 67 -14.36 27.69 -51.96
CA THR A 67 -14.65 26.68 -52.97
C THR A 67 -13.81 26.90 -54.23
N LYS A 68 -12.94 25.93 -54.57
CA LYS A 68 -12.77 25.37 -55.94
C LYS A 68 -11.68 24.29 -55.92
N GLN A 69 -12.06 23.02 -56.14
CA GLN A 69 -11.74 22.27 -57.36
C GLN A 69 -11.62 20.76 -57.09
N MET A 70 -12.67 20.06 -57.55
CA MET A 70 -12.66 18.76 -58.23
C MET A 70 -11.69 17.68 -57.75
N GLN A 71 -12.23 16.69 -57.01
CA GLN A 71 -11.73 15.33 -57.08
C GLN A 71 -12.92 14.38 -57.22
N LEU A 72 -13.02 13.83 -58.44
CA LEU A 72 -13.55 12.53 -58.83
C LEU A 72 -14.58 11.95 -57.88
N ALA A 73 -15.86 11.96 -58.29
CA ALA A 73 -16.95 11.32 -57.58
C ALA A 73 -16.72 9.79 -57.56
N LEU A 74 -15.93 9.33 -56.59
CA LEU A 74 -15.99 7.95 -56.13
C LEU A 74 -17.41 7.74 -55.64
N GLU A 75 -18.14 6.84 -56.31
CA GLU A 75 -19.47 6.38 -55.90
C GLU A 75 -19.50 6.26 -54.37
N PRO A 76 -20.44 6.96 -53.69
CA PRO A 76 -20.48 6.94 -52.24
C PRO A 76 -20.64 5.48 -51.79
N LEU A 77 -19.74 5.04 -50.92
CA LEU A 77 -19.74 3.66 -50.42
C LEU A 77 -21.16 3.32 -49.90
N PRO A 78 -21.73 2.16 -50.26
CA PRO A 78 -23.12 1.79 -49.93
C PRO A 78 -23.34 1.48 -48.44
N TRP A 79 -22.40 1.88 -47.58
CA TRP A 79 -22.46 1.59 -46.16
C TRP A 79 -23.45 2.51 -45.47
N LYS A 80 -24.54 1.93 -44.98
CA LYS A 80 -25.48 2.55 -44.06
C LYS A 80 -25.30 1.94 -42.69
N PHE A 81 -25.41 2.77 -41.66
CA PHE A 81 -25.39 2.29 -40.29
C PHE A 81 -26.51 1.25 -40.10
N PRO A 82 -26.23 0.06 -39.53
CA PRO A 82 -27.26 -0.93 -39.29
C PRO A 82 -28.39 -0.33 -38.45
N ASP A 83 -29.64 -0.62 -38.82
CA ASP A 83 -30.80 -0.18 -38.06
C ASP A 83 -30.72 -0.71 -36.63
N ASN A 84 -31.12 0.12 -35.66
CA ASN A 84 -31.12 -0.26 -34.25
C ASN A 84 -31.92 -1.56 -34.06
N PRO A 85 -31.36 -2.57 -33.38
CA PRO A 85 -32.08 -3.82 -33.16
C PRO A 85 -33.40 -3.53 -32.44
N VAL A 86 -34.49 -3.97 -33.07
CA VAL A 86 -35.85 -3.87 -32.55
C VAL A 86 -36.01 -4.88 -31.42
N GLU A 87 -36.55 -4.37 -30.33
CA GLU A 87 -36.81 -5.00 -29.03
C GLU A 87 -35.57 -5.38 -28.22
N PRO A 88 -35.35 -4.74 -27.05
CA PRO A 88 -34.36 -5.22 -26.11
C PRO A 88 -34.82 -6.60 -25.65
N VAL A 89 -34.19 -7.65 -26.16
CA VAL A 89 -34.30 -8.98 -25.57
C VAL A 89 -33.87 -8.83 -24.12
N ASN A 90 -34.84 -8.85 -23.20
CA ASN A 90 -34.64 -8.74 -21.76
C ASN A 90 -34.01 -10.03 -21.21
N ARG A 91 -32.86 -10.41 -21.76
CA ARG A 91 -31.96 -11.39 -21.16
C ARG A 91 -31.10 -10.60 -20.20
N TYR A 92 -31.46 -10.64 -18.93
CA TYR A 92 -30.54 -10.23 -17.88
C TYR A 92 -29.21 -10.94 -18.14
N PRO A 93 -28.09 -10.21 -18.25
CA PRO A 93 -26.80 -10.86 -18.39
C PRO A 93 -26.62 -11.83 -17.21
N PRO A 94 -26.13 -13.06 -17.44
CA PRO A 94 -25.82 -13.96 -16.35
C PRO A 94 -24.90 -13.20 -15.38
N LYS A 95 -25.19 -13.29 -14.07
CA LYS A 95 -24.43 -12.57 -13.05
C LYS A 95 -22.97 -12.96 -13.14
N PHE A 96 -22.17 -12.13 -13.80
CA PHE A 96 -20.72 -12.31 -13.89
C PHE A 96 -20.16 -12.01 -12.51
N LYS A 97 -19.69 -13.05 -11.82
CA LYS A 97 -18.86 -12.89 -10.65
C LYS A 97 -17.43 -12.79 -11.18
N LEU A 98 -16.81 -11.62 -11.02
CA LEU A 98 -15.37 -11.50 -11.19
C LEU A 98 -14.71 -12.54 -10.27
N PRO A 99 -13.91 -13.48 -10.80
CA PRO A 99 -13.02 -14.25 -9.96
C PRO A 99 -12.19 -13.25 -9.15
N GLY A 100 -12.23 -13.37 -7.83
CA GLY A 100 -11.36 -12.56 -6.97
C GLY A 100 -9.91 -12.77 -7.38
N PRO A 101 -9.02 -11.79 -7.17
CA PRO A 101 -7.61 -11.99 -7.44
C PRO A 101 -7.16 -13.26 -6.70
N VAL A 102 -6.62 -14.22 -7.45
CA VAL A 102 -5.98 -15.40 -6.87
C VAL A 102 -4.69 -14.89 -6.24
N VAL A 103 -4.77 -14.49 -4.97
CA VAL A 103 -3.59 -14.11 -4.21
C VAL A 103 -2.75 -15.37 -4.12
N ALA A 104 -1.60 -15.38 -4.80
CA ALA A 104 -0.63 -16.44 -4.66
C ALA A 104 -0.19 -16.47 -3.19
N GLN A 105 -0.77 -17.40 -2.44
CA GLN A 105 -0.38 -17.69 -1.08
C GLN A 105 1.09 -18.13 -1.17
N ASN A 106 1.98 -17.49 -0.40
CA ASN A 106 3.43 -17.78 -0.31
C ASN A 106 4.39 -16.93 -1.16
N ARG A 107 4.08 -15.67 -1.50
CA ARG A 107 5.09 -14.74 -2.04
C ARG A 107 6.07 -14.20 -0.99
N VAL A 108 5.68 -14.27 0.28
CA VAL A 108 6.48 -13.86 1.43
C VAL A 108 6.44 -15.00 2.44
N ALA A 109 7.60 -15.47 2.88
CA ALA A 109 7.74 -16.54 3.87
C ALA A 109 8.71 -16.09 4.97
N LEU A 110 8.24 -16.15 6.22
CA LEU A 110 9.01 -15.71 7.39
C LEU A 110 9.41 -16.92 8.25
N ARG A 111 10.67 -16.96 8.64
CA ARG A 111 11.23 -17.89 9.62
C ARG A 111 11.69 -17.10 10.84
N CYS A 112 11.04 -17.35 11.97
CA CYS A 112 11.36 -16.74 13.25
C CYS A 112 12.33 -17.65 14.01
N GLY A 113 13.57 -17.20 14.20
CA GLY A 113 14.57 -17.84 15.05
C GLY A 113 14.54 -17.29 16.48
N GLU A 114 15.49 -17.69 17.32
CA GLU A 114 15.56 -17.24 18.72
C GLU A 114 16.05 -15.80 18.87
N SER A 115 17.06 -15.41 18.08
CA SER A 115 17.71 -14.09 18.14
C SER A 115 17.54 -13.25 16.87
N GLY A 116 16.97 -13.84 15.81
CA GLY A 116 16.84 -13.20 14.51
C GLY A 116 15.79 -13.86 13.62
N ILE A 117 15.54 -13.22 12.49
CA ILE A 117 14.57 -13.64 11.48
C ILE A 117 15.24 -13.87 10.12
N GLN A 118 14.66 -14.78 9.35
CA GLN A 118 14.95 -14.95 7.92
C GLN A 118 13.63 -14.78 7.15
N LEU A 119 13.59 -13.78 6.28
CA LEU A 119 12.45 -13.46 5.45
C LEU A 119 12.81 -13.74 3.99
N GLU A 120 12.05 -14.63 3.36
CA GLU A 120 12.16 -15.00 1.95
C GLU A 120 11.04 -14.32 1.17
N VAL A 121 11.40 -13.56 0.14
CA VAL A 121 10.47 -12.75 -0.65
C VAL A 121 10.65 -13.11 -2.12
N SER A 122 9.59 -13.57 -2.77
CA SER A 122 9.60 -13.76 -4.23
C SER A 122 9.74 -12.41 -4.92
N GLN A 123 10.66 -12.30 -5.89
CA GLN A 123 10.84 -11.10 -6.70
C GLN A 123 9.58 -10.78 -7.52
N ASP A 124 8.76 -11.77 -7.86
CA ASP A 124 7.42 -11.55 -8.42
C ASP A 124 6.39 -11.36 -7.28
N LEU A 125 6.58 -10.30 -6.49
CA LEU A 125 5.81 -10.04 -5.27
C LEU A 125 4.29 -9.95 -5.53
N PHE A 126 3.89 -9.47 -6.70
CA PHE A 126 2.50 -9.24 -7.08
C PHE A 126 1.88 -10.33 -7.95
N GLY A 127 2.67 -11.35 -8.35
CA GLY A 127 2.19 -12.39 -9.26
C GLY A 127 1.90 -11.92 -10.69
N LEU A 128 2.55 -10.84 -11.12
CA LEU A 128 2.37 -10.23 -12.44
C LEU A 128 3.46 -10.66 -13.44
N GLY A 129 4.42 -11.48 -13.01
CA GLY A 129 5.58 -11.88 -13.81
C GLY A 129 6.63 -10.78 -13.98
N LYS A 130 6.45 -9.63 -13.31
CA LYS A 130 7.44 -8.55 -13.25
C LYS A 130 8.27 -8.73 -12.00
N LEU A 131 9.54 -9.09 -12.18
CA LEU A 131 10.51 -9.18 -11.10
C LEU A 131 10.84 -7.78 -10.57
N ILE A 132 10.71 -7.61 -9.25
CA ILE A 132 11.18 -6.41 -8.55
C ILE A 132 12.70 -6.47 -8.41
N LYS A 133 13.32 -5.31 -8.40
CA LYS A 133 14.75 -5.22 -8.13
C LYS A 133 15.04 -5.24 -6.62
N PRO A 134 16.18 -5.80 -6.18
CA PRO A 134 16.56 -5.80 -4.78
C PRO A 134 16.63 -4.40 -4.17
N GLU A 135 16.99 -3.37 -4.94
CA GLU A 135 17.11 -1.99 -4.45
C GLU A 135 15.75 -1.30 -4.26
N GLU A 136 14.68 -1.85 -4.83
CA GLU A 136 13.32 -1.34 -4.71
C GLU A 136 12.62 -1.88 -3.46
N ILE A 137 13.25 -2.78 -2.69
CA ILE A 137 12.61 -3.44 -1.55
C ILE A 137 13.54 -3.50 -0.33
N MET A 138 13.01 -3.10 0.82
CA MET A 138 13.78 -3.03 2.07
C MET A 138 12.97 -3.54 3.26
N LEU A 139 13.64 -4.23 4.17
CA LEU A 139 13.09 -4.66 5.46
C LEU A 139 13.44 -3.64 6.53
N GLY A 140 12.50 -2.78 6.89
CA GLY A 140 12.64 -1.74 7.91
C GLY A 140 13.91 -0.88 7.76
N GLY A 141 14.31 -0.61 6.51
CA GLY A 141 15.50 0.16 6.16
C GLY A 141 16.75 -0.67 5.83
N CYS A 142 16.70 -1.99 5.95
CA CYS A 142 17.79 -2.89 5.56
C CYS A 142 17.58 -3.49 4.16
N SER A 143 18.67 -3.59 3.40
CA SER A 143 18.70 -4.27 2.10
C SER A 143 18.67 -5.79 2.24
N ALA A 144 18.37 -6.49 1.14
CA ALA A 144 18.45 -7.94 1.07
C ALA A 144 19.89 -8.41 1.38
N THR A 145 20.00 -9.48 2.17
CA THR A 145 21.29 -10.08 2.55
C THR A 145 21.80 -10.99 1.45
N GLU A 146 20.90 -11.66 0.75
CA GLU A 146 21.21 -12.66 -0.26
C GLU A 146 20.14 -12.63 -1.35
N ILE A 147 20.56 -12.93 -2.59
CA ILE A 147 19.74 -12.92 -3.79
C ILE A 147 19.92 -14.27 -4.46
N ASP A 148 18.82 -15.01 -4.62
CA ASP A 148 18.80 -16.24 -5.40
C ASP A 148 18.20 -15.95 -6.78
N ASP A 149 19.09 -15.82 -7.76
CA ASP A 149 18.73 -15.54 -9.16
C ASP A 149 18.05 -16.72 -9.85
N LEU A 150 18.24 -17.96 -9.37
CA LEU A 150 17.65 -19.15 -9.98
C LEU A 150 16.18 -19.32 -9.60
N SER A 151 15.87 -19.08 -8.32
CA SER A 151 14.48 -19.14 -7.82
C SER A 151 13.76 -17.80 -7.85
N HIS A 152 14.46 -16.71 -8.19
CA HIS A 152 13.98 -15.34 -8.14
C HIS A 152 13.44 -14.97 -6.75
N VAL A 153 14.24 -15.25 -5.72
CA VAL A 153 13.91 -15.00 -4.31
C VAL A 153 14.96 -14.07 -3.69
N LEU A 154 14.50 -13.11 -2.89
CA LEU A 154 15.30 -12.24 -2.07
C LEU A 154 15.24 -12.71 -0.63
N VAL A 155 16.40 -12.84 0.02
CA VAL A 155 16.50 -13.30 1.39
C VAL A 155 17.00 -12.16 2.27
N PHE A 156 16.25 -11.85 3.32
CA PHE A 156 16.61 -10.87 4.34
C PHE A 156 16.89 -11.59 5.64
N LYS A 157 18.06 -11.36 6.22
CA LYS A 157 18.44 -11.85 7.55
C LYS A 157 18.60 -10.64 8.46
N SER A 158 17.98 -10.68 9.62
CA SER A 158 18.02 -9.58 10.59
C SER A 158 17.95 -10.10 12.02
N GLU A 159 18.54 -9.36 12.96
CA GLU A 159 18.33 -9.58 14.39
C GLU A 159 16.92 -9.14 14.81
N LEU A 160 16.39 -9.70 15.90
CA LEU A 160 15.03 -9.38 16.35
C LEU A 160 14.83 -7.90 16.69
N HIS A 161 15.87 -7.23 17.20
CA HIS A 161 15.88 -5.79 17.49
C HIS A 161 16.52 -4.96 16.36
N GLY A 162 16.88 -5.60 15.24
CA GLY A 162 17.50 -4.96 14.10
C GLY A 162 16.48 -4.38 13.12
N CYS A 163 16.99 -3.69 12.09
CA CYS A 163 16.25 -3.29 10.90
C CYS A 163 14.87 -2.64 11.17
N GLY A 164 14.83 -1.69 12.10
CA GLY A 164 13.61 -0.92 12.40
C GLY A 164 12.46 -1.76 12.99
N SER A 165 12.75 -2.91 13.56
CA SER A 165 11.78 -3.73 14.28
C SER A 165 11.16 -3.01 15.46
N THR A 166 9.91 -3.36 15.76
CA THR A 166 9.18 -2.89 16.93
C THR A 166 8.80 -4.08 17.79
N LEU A 167 9.16 -4.05 19.08
CA LEU A 167 8.72 -5.04 20.05
C LEU A 167 7.46 -4.55 20.77
N VAL A 168 6.42 -5.37 20.70
CA VAL A 168 5.19 -5.20 21.49
C VAL A 168 5.14 -6.29 22.55
N MET A 169 5.11 -5.88 23.81
CA MET A 169 4.96 -6.79 24.95
C MET A 169 3.47 -6.92 25.27
N THR A 170 2.96 -8.14 25.24
CA THR A 170 1.61 -8.48 25.68
C THR A 170 1.67 -9.34 26.95
N GLU A 171 0.53 -9.61 27.59
CA GLU A 171 0.48 -10.47 28.78
C GLU A 171 0.96 -11.91 28.52
N LYS A 172 0.92 -12.37 27.27
CA LYS A 172 1.16 -13.79 26.91
C LYS A 172 2.30 -13.98 25.91
N ALA A 173 2.75 -12.92 25.26
CA ALA A 173 3.73 -13.02 24.17
C ALA A 173 4.54 -11.74 23.96
N PHE A 174 5.76 -11.93 23.47
CA PHE A 174 6.57 -10.90 22.83
C PHE A 174 6.31 -10.93 21.32
N ILE A 175 5.83 -9.83 20.76
CA ILE A 175 5.51 -9.72 19.33
C ILE A 175 6.53 -8.79 18.70
N TYR A 176 7.39 -9.35 17.85
CA TYR A 176 8.32 -8.58 17.02
C TYR A 176 7.70 -8.31 15.67
N ALA A 177 7.51 -7.03 15.37
CA ALA A 177 6.95 -6.56 14.12
C ALA A 177 8.03 -5.90 13.25
N PHE A 178 8.08 -6.28 11.98
CA PHE A 178 8.92 -5.67 10.96
C PHE A 178 8.04 -5.16 9.81
N THR A 179 8.60 -4.22 9.04
CA THR A 179 7.91 -3.63 7.90
C THR A 179 8.73 -3.85 6.64
N LEU A 180 8.20 -4.60 5.69
CA LEU A 180 8.78 -4.76 4.36
C LEU A 180 8.18 -3.71 3.42
N VAL A 181 9.03 -2.86 2.84
CA VAL A 181 8.61 -1.73 2.01
C VAL A 181 9.10 -1.93 0.58
N TYR A 182 8.17 -1.98 -0.37
CA TYR A 182 8.45 -1.92 -1.80
C TYR A 182 8.22 -0.50 -2.31
N ASN A 183 9.27 0.11 -2.84
CA ASN A 183 9.26 1.43 -3.45
C ASN A 183 9.85 1.38 -4.89
N PRO A 184 9.00 1.33 -5.93
CA PRO A 184 9.44 1.25 -7.31
C PRO A 184 10.20 2.51 -7.74
N GLN A 185 11.33 2.32 -8.42
CA GLN A 185 12.09 3.43 -9.01
C GLN A 185 11.48 3.88 -10.34
N ALA A 186 11.67 5.15 -10.68
CA ALA A 186 11.27 5.67 -11.98
C ALA A 186 12.11 5.01 -13.10
N LEU A 187 11.45 4.63 -14.20
CA LEU A 187 12.14 3.90 -15.28
C LEU A 187 12.85 4.88 -16.22
N GLY A 188 14.18 4.78 -16.31
CA GLY A 188 14.99 5.51 -17.29
C GLY A 188 15.27 6.96 -16.87
N ARG A 189 15.17 7.90 -17.83
CA ARG A 189 15.38 9.35 -17.60
C ARG A 189 14.10 10.11 -17.23
N SER A 190 12.97 9.42 -17.16
CA SER A 190 11.68 10.02 -16.82
C SER A 190 11.33 9.70 -15.38
N ASP A 191 10.78 10.68 -14.66
CA ASP A 191 10.29 10.51 -13.28
C ASP A 191 8.95 9.74 -13.20
N ILE A 192 8.59 9.00 -14.25
CA ILE A 192 7.32 8.28 -14.33
C ILE A 192 7.46 6.92 -13.61
N ILE A 193 6.78 6.80 -12.48
CA ILE A 193 6.66 5.56 -11.71
C ILE A 193 5.43 4.78 -12.20
N ARG A 194 5.64 3.57 -12.73
CA ARG A 194 4.56 2.74 -13.31
C ARG A 194 3.91 1.76 -12.32
N SER A 195 4.46 1.62 -11.12
CA SER A 195 3.99 0.69 -10.10
C SER A 195 3.68 1.44 -8.82
N ARG A 196 2.71 0.97 -8.03
CA ARG A 196 2.43 1.56 -6.71
C ARG A 196 3.41 0.98 -5.68
N SER A 197 3.81 1.81 -4.73
CA SER A 197 4.52 1.35 -3.54
C SER A 197 3.61 0.44 -2.71
N ALA A 198 4.21 -0.51 -1.99
CA ALA A 198 3.50 -1.42 -1.10
C ALA A 198 4.24 -1.54 0.24
N VAL A 199 3.47 -1.71 1.31
CA VAL A 199 3.99 -1.90 2.67
C VAL A 199 3.36 -3.17 3.22
N ILE A 200 4.21 -4.09 3.68
CA ILE A 200 3.81 -5.41 4.17
C ILE A 200 4.34 -5.55 5.59
N GLY A 201 3.44 -5.72 6.56
CA GLY A 201 3.81 -6.04 7.94
C GLY A 201 4.13 -7.52 8.07
N VAL A 202 5.20 -7.86 8.80
CA VAL A 202 5.55 -9.23 9.14
C VAL A 202 5.85 -9.35 10.62
N GLU A 203 5.45 -10.47 11.23
CA GLU A 203 5.39 -10.61 12.69
C GLU A 203 5.98 -11.94 13.15
N CYS A 204 6.73 -11.91 14.24
CA CYS A 204 7.16 -13.09 14.98
C CYS A 204 6.60 -13.03 16.40
N HIS A 205 5.84 -14.05 16.79
CA HIS A 205 5.18 -14.14 18.09
C HIS A 205 5.92 -15.17 18.95
N TYR A 206 6.42 -14.74 20.11
CA TYR A 206 7.12 -15.58 21.08
C TYR A 206 6.28 -15.68 22.35
N LEU A 207 5.73 -16.86 22.60
CA LEU A 207 4.91 -17.12 23.79
C LEU A 207 5.81 -17.15 25.05
N MET A 208 5.28 -16.60 26.14
CA MET A 208 5.90 -16.63 27.48
C MET A 208 5.40 -17.80 28.31
#